data_AF-A0A1H8AV57-F1
#
_entry.id   AF-A0A1H8AV57-F1
#
_cell.length_a   1.000
_cell.length_b   1.000
_cell.length_c   1.000
_cell.angle_alpha   90.00
_cell.angle_beta   90.00
_cell.angle_gamma   90.00
#
_symmetry.space_group_name_H-M   'P 1'
#
loop_
_entity.id
_entity.type
_entity.pdbx_description
1 polymer ?
#
loop_
_entity_poly.entity_id
_entity_poly.type
_entity_poly.pdbx_seq_one_letter_code
_entity_poly.pdbx_strand_id
1 'polypeptide(L)' 'MTREEITQRVNAIIAEEFEVDESLLMPDANVKETLQLDSLNLVDLVALVQYNFQVTIPVQDLPKIQRFDDLYEYILVHQA' A
#
# COMPACT_ATOMS: atom_id res chain seq x y z
N MET A 1 -13.93 6.92 -2.47
CA MET A 1 -13.81 5.89 -3.52
C MET A 1 -14.36 4.57 -3.00
N THR A 2 -14.65 3.58 -3.85
CA THR A 2 -14.96 2.22 -3.37
C THR A 2 -13.67 1.45 -3.04
N ARG A 3 -13.76 0.41 -2.19
CA ARG A 3 -12.60 -0.43 -1.85
C ARG A 3 -11.96 -1.05 -3.09
N GLU A 4 -12.77 -1.51 -4.04
CA GLU A 4 -12.29 -2.09 -5.30
C GLU A 4 -11.45 -1.11 -6.12
N GLU A 5 -11.90 0.15 -6.25
CA GLU A 5 -11.13 1.19 -6.95
C GLU A 5 -9.81 1.51 -6.24
N ILE A 6 -9.80 1.54 -4.90
CA ILE A 6 -8.57 1.76 -4.13
C ILE A 6 -7.61 0.60 -4.36
N THR A 7 -8.06 -0.64 -4.19
CA THR A 7 -7.24 -1.83 -4.42
C THR A 7 -6.64 -1.83 -5.82
N GLN A 8 -7.44 -1.57 -6.86
CA GLN A 8 -6.94 -1.52 -8.23
C GLN A 8 -5.91 -0.41 -8.45
N ARG A 9 -6.18 0.81 -7.96
CA ARG A 9 -5.21 1.91 -8.08
C ARG A 9 -3.93 1.64 -7.31
N VAL A 10 -4.05 1.24 -6.05
CA VAL A 10 -2.89 0.94 -5.18
C VAL A 10 -2.05 -0.15 -5.83
N ASN A 11 -2.69 -1.22 -6.32
CA ASN A 11 -1.99 -2.30 -6.98
C ASN A 11 -1.29 -1.86 -8.25
N ALA A 12 -1.96 -1.08 -9.10
CA ALA A 12 -1.35 -0.57 -10.33
C ALA A 12 -0.12 0.30 -10.02
N ILE A 13 -0.22 1.23 -9.06
CA ILE A 13 0.89 2.12 -8.70
C ILE A 13 2.05 1.32 -8.09
N ILE A 14 1.76 0.38 -7.18
CA ILE A 14 2.79 -0.45 -6.56
C ILE A 14 3.44 -1.38 -7.59
N ALA A 15 2.66 -2.01 -8.48
CA ALA A 15 3.18 -2.87 -9.53
C ALA A 15 4.12 -2.12 -10.48
N GLU A 16 3.77 -0.88 -10.85
CA GLU A 16 4.58 -0.03 -11.72
C GLU A 16 5.87 0.44 -11.01
N GLU A 17 5.76 0.89 -9.77
CA GLU A 17 6.89 1.54 -9.06
C GLU A 17 7.86 0.54 -8.42
N PHE A 18 7.37 -0.64 -8.04
CA PHE A 18 8.19 -1.72 -7.48
C PHE A 18 8.52 -2.80 -8.52
N GLU A 19 8.08 -2.63 -9.77
CA GLU A 19 8.28 -3.60 -10.87
C GLU A 19 7.84 -5.03 -10.49
N VAL A 20 6.68 -5.15 -9.84
CA VAL A 20 6.11 -6.43 -9.40
C VAL A 20 4.82 -6.77 -10.13
N ASP A 21 4.48 -8.05 -10.15
CA ASP A 21 3.26 -8.53 -10.77
C ASP A 21 2.02 -8.22 -9.91
N GLU A 22 0.99 -7.61 -10.50
CA GLU A 22 -0.28 -7.32 -9.82
C GLU A 22 -0.94 -8.59 -9.25
N SER A 23 -0.66 -9.74 -9.86
CA SER A 23 -1.10 -11.07 -9.43
C SER A 23 -0.60 -11.44 -8.02
N LEU A 24 0.54 -10.86 -7.60
CA LEU A 24 1.13 -11.06 -6.27
C LEU A 24 0.56 -10.09 -5.21
N LEU A 25 -0.08 -9.02 -5.64
CA LEU A 25 -0.67 -7.97 -4.79
C LEU A 25 -2.06 -8.38 -4.29
N MET A 26 -2.12 -9.55 -3.67
CA MET A 26 -3.34 -10.06 -3.08
C MET A 26 -3.63 -9.37 -1.74
N PRO A 27 -4.89 -9.13 -1.38
CA PRO A 27 -5.24 -8.51 -0.10
C PRO A 27 -4.68 -9.27 1.11
N ASP A 28 -4.66 -10.61 1.05
CA ASP A 28 -4.11 -11.45 2.12
C ASP A 28 -2.58 -11.54 2.11
N ALA A 29 -1.92 -11.10 1.03
CA ALA A 29 -0.47 -11.15 0.91
C ALA A 29 0.21 -10.12 1.81
N ASN A 30 1.40 -10.48 2.28
CA ASN A 30 2.23 -9.60 3.10
C ASN A 30 2.93 -8.57 2.22
N VAL A 31 2.73 -7.28 2.50
CA VAL A 31 3.31 -6.18 1.71
C VAL A 31 4.83 -6.27 1.69
N LYS A 32 5.45 -6.56 2.84
CA LYS A 32 6.91 -6.61 2.97
C LYS A 32 7.50 -7.79 2.23
N GLU A 33 6.86 -8.96 2.32
CA GLU A 33 7.38 -10.15 1.64
C GLU A 33 7.15 -10.09 0.13
N THR A 34 5.96 -9.68 -0.32
CA THR A 34 5.63 -9.58 -1.75
C THR A 34 6.52 -8.56 -2.47
N LEU A 35 6.72 -7.40 -1.87
CA LEU A 35 7.51 -6.32 -2.46
C LEU A 35 8.98 -6.37 -2.06
N GLN A 36 9.38 -7.40 -1.29
CA GLN A 36 10.72 -7.54 -0.73
C GLN A 36 11.24 -6.23 -0.10
N LEU A 37 10.38 -5.53 0.64
CA LEU A 37 10.69 -4.22 1.19
C LEU A 37 11.67 -4.36 2.35
N ASP A 38 12.87 -3.82 2.15
CA ASP A 38 13.71 -3.42 3.26
C ASP A 38 13.09 -2.24 4.02
N SER A 39 13.54 -2.02 5.27
CA SER A 39 13.02 -0.95 6.15
C SER A 39 13.08 0.46 5.53
N LEU A 40 13.93 0.68 4.53
CA LEU A 40 14.00 1.93 3.75
C LEU A 40 12.86 2.02 2.72
N ASN A 41 12.62 0.94 1.97
CA ASN A 41 11.64 0.92 0.88
C ASN A 41 10.19 1.05 1.39
N LEU A 42 9.94 0.71 2.66
CA LEU A 42 8.63 0.88 3.28
C LEU A 42 8.24 2.35 3.44
N VAL A 43 9.22 3.23 3.67
CA VAL A 43 8.99 4.68 3.76
C VAL A 43 8.60 5.23 2.38
N ASP A 44 9.25 4.76 1.31
CA ASP A 44 8.91 5.11 -0.07
C ASP A 44 7.50 4.66 -0.45
N LEU A 45 7.12 3.41 -0.16
CA LEU A 45 5.75 2.93 -0.40
C LEU A 45 4.71 3.83 0.27
N VAL A 46 4.96 4.20 1.52
CA VAL A 46 4.05 5.05 2.28
C VAL A 46 4.02 6.47 1.73
N ALA A 47 5.17 7.06 1.39
CA ALA A 47 5.23 8.37 0.76
C ALA A 47 4.45 8.39 -0.56
N LEU A 48 4.61 7.34 -1.36
CA LEU A 48 3.92 7.15 -2.63
C LEU A 48 2.39 7.05 -2.45
N VAL A 49 1.93 6.25 -1.50
CA VAL A 49 0.49 6.13 -1.19
C VAL A 49 -0.06 7.46 -0.68
N GLN A 50 0.65 8.13 0.24
CA GLN A 50 0.24 9.44 0.76
C GLN A 50 0.13 10.49 -0.34
N TYR A 51 1.07 10.52 -1.28
CA TYR A 51 1.03 11.45 -2.42
C TYR A 51 -0.13 11.16 -3.38
N ASN A 52 -0.34 9.89 -3.74
CA ASN A 52 -1.36 9.50 -4.71
C ASN A 52 -2.79 9.58 -4.15
N PHE A 53 -2.98 9.25 -2.88
CA PHE A 53 -4.30 9.16 -2.24
C PHE A 53 -4.60 10.32 -1.28
N GLN A 54 -3.66 11.27 -1.11
CA GLN A 54 -3.77 12.38 -0.16
C GLN A 54 -4.06 11.94 1.28
N VAL A 55 -3.57 10.75 1.65
CA VAL A 55 -3.68 10.20 3.01
C VAL A 55 -2.45 10.58 3.82
N THR A 56 -2.54 10.50 5.15
CA THR A 56 -1.38 10.66 6.05
C THR A 56 -1.23 9.39 6.88
N ILE A 57 -0.11 8.69 6.70
CA ILE A 57 0.19 7.45 7.43
C ILE A 57 1.36 7.76 8.37
N PRO A 58 1.12 7.88 9.69
CA PRO A 58 2.18 8.14 10.65
C PRO A 58 3.06 6.90 10.84
N VAL A 59 4.33 7.12 11.15
CA VAL A 59 5.35 6.07 11.32
C VAL A 59 4.95 5.01 12.36
N GLN A 60 4.18 5.41 13.38
CA GLN A 60 3.65 4.52 14.41
C GLN A 60 2.64 3.47 13.91
N ASP A 61 1.96 3.78 12.80
CA ASP A 61 0.94 2.90 12.20
C ASP A 61 1.54 2.02 11.09
N LEU A 62 2.72 2.35 10.56
CA LEU A 62 3.49 1.48 9.65
C LEU A 62 3.62 0.02 10.10
N PRO A 63 3.99 -0.29 11.37
CA PRO A 63 4.08 -1.68 11.81
C PRO A 63 2.73 -2.41 11.85
N LYS A 64 1.61 -1.68 11.83
CA LYS A 64 0.26 -2.28 11.73
C LYS A 64 -0.09 -2.67 10.30
N ILE A 65 0.50 -2.00 9.30
CA ILE A 65 0.32 -2.33 7.88
C ILE A 65 1.24 -3.51 7.55
N GLN A 66 0.71 -4.72 7.66
CA GLN A 66 1.43 -5.94 7.31
C GLN A 66 0.94 -6.53 6.00
N ARG A 67 -0.37 -6.47 5.75
CA ARG A 67 -1.00 -6.99 4.54
C ARG A 67 -1.47 -5.84 3.65
N PHE A 68 -1.67 -6.16 2.38
CA PHE A 68 -2.28 -5.21 1.45
C PHE A 68 -3.69 -4.83 1.88
N ASP A 69 -4.41 -5.75 2.54
CA ASP A 69 -5.71 -5.45 3.13
C ASP A 69 -5.68 -4.30 4.13
N ASP A 70 -4.70 -4.33 5.04
CA ASP A 70 -4.50 -3.26 6.03
C ASP A 70 -4.23 -1.93 5.34
N LEU A 71 -3.44 -1.94 4.25
CA LEU A 71 -3.13 -0.76 3.46
C LEU A 71 -4.39 -0.20 2.78
N TYR A 72 -5.20 -1.04 2.13
CA TYR A 72 -6.42 -0.60 1.45
C TYR A 72 -7.46 -0.06 2.43
N GLU A 73 -7.68 -0.74 3.55
CA GLU A 73 -8.56 -0.28 4.63
C GLU A 73 -8.08 1.06 5.19
N TYR A 74 -6.78 1.19 5.44
CA TYR A 74 -6.21 2.44 5.95
C TYR A 74 -6.47 3.60 4.98
N ILE A 75 -6.21 3.38 3.68
CA ILE A 75 -6.46 4.40 2.66
C ILE A 75 -7.96 4.71 2.60
N LEU A 76 -8.83 3.71 2.62
CA LEU A 76 -10.28 3.91 2.57
C LEU A 76 -10.80 4.76 3.73
N VAL A 77 -10.29 4.54 4.95
CA VAL A 77 -10.72 5.25 6.16
C VAL A 77 -10.12 6.65 6.24
N HIS A 78 -8.89 6.85 5.77
CA HIS A 78 -8.14 8.10 5.90
C HIS A 78 -8.12 8.96 4.63
N GLN A 79 -8.70 8.48 3.52
CA GLN A 79 -8.89 9.28 2.30
C GLN A 79 -9.88 10.41 2.56
N ALA A 80 -9.40 11.64 2.38
CA ALA A 80 -10.20 12.87 2.47
C ALA A 80 -10.97 13.15 1.17
#